data_AF-A0A935MM10-F1
#
_entry.id   AF-A0A935MM10-F1
#
_cell.length_a   1.000
_cell.length_b   1.000
_cell.length_c   1.000
_cell.angle_alpha   90.00
_cell.angle_beta   90.00
_cell.angle_gamma   90.00
#
_symmetry.space_group_name_H-M   'P 1'
#
loop_
_entity.id
_entity.type
_entity.pdbx_description
1 polymer ?
#
loop_
_entity_poly.entity_id
_entity_poly.type
_entity_poly.pdbx_seq_one_letter_code
_entity_poly.pdbx_strand_id
1 'polypeptide(L)' 'MLTLNEICAVLGISKPAASALKNDKYPAPETVQRYQALLAVVGRVANEHREVDLSKICATCPREDCAGCRIAQLIE' A
#
# COMPACT_ATOMS: atom_id res chain seq x y z
N MET A 1 2.30 -1.83 4.93
CA MET A 1 1.62 -1.62 6.23
C MET A 1 2.16 -0.33 6.81
N LEU A 2 1.31 0.59 7.28
CA LEU A 2 1.73 1.92 7.76
C LEU A 2 2.61 1.83 9.02
N THR A 3 3.66 2.62 9.06
CA THR A 3 4.53 2.83 10.22
C THR A 3 3.84 3.71 11.27
N LEU A 4 4.31 3.64 12.52
CA LEU A 4 3.76 4.47 13.60
C LEU A 4 3.90 5.96 13.32
N ASN A 5 4.99 6.38 12.67
CA ASN A 5 5.23 7.79 12.34
C ASN A 5 4.22 8.29 11.29
N GLU A 6 3.92 7.49 10.26
CA GLU A 6 2.91 7.82 9.26
C GLU A 6 1.52 7.92 9.88
N ILE A 7 1.18 6.99 10.79
CA ILE A 7 -0.09 7.04 11.52
C ILE A 7 -0.20 8.33 12.36
N CYS A 8 0.88 8.73 13.03
CA CYS A 8 0.92 9.99 13.79
C CYS A 8 0.72 11.21 12.88
N ALA A 9 1.40 11.23 11.73
CA ALA A 9 1.32 12.34 10.78
C ALA A 9 -0.07 12.48 10.16
N VAL A 10 -0.73 11.37 9.81
CA VAL A 10 -2.04 11.39 9.15
C VAL A 10 -3.18 11.65 10.14
N LEU A 11 -3.15 11.02 11.32
CA LEU A 11 -4.25 11.11 12.29
C LEU A 11 -4.04 12.23 13.32
N GLY A 12 -2.87 12.88 13.36
CA GLY A 12 -2.54 13.92 14.34
C GLY A 12 -2.44 13.41 15.79
N ILE A 13 -2.12 12.12 15.97
CA ILE A 13 -2.05 11.47 17.29
C ILE A 13 -0.60 11.22 17.71
N SER A 14 -0.38 11.05 19.00
CA SER A 14 0.94 10.72 19.54
C SER A 14 1.38 9.29 19.20
N LYS A 15 2.68 9.02 19.26
CA LYS A 15 3.24 7.68 18.98
C LYS A 15 2.70 6.57 19.90
N PRO A 16 2.50 6.79 21.21
CA PRO A 16 1.82 5.83 22.08
C PRO A 16 0.38 5.57 21.66
N ALA A 17 -0.35 6.63 21.26
CA ALA A 17 -1.72 6.51 20.75
C ALA A 17 -1.76 5.70 19.44
N ALA A 18 -0.86 5.97 18.49
CA ALA A 18 -0.72 5.17 17.27
C ALA A 18 -0.40 3.70 17.56
N SER A 19 0.46 3.44 18.56
CA SER A 19 0.76 2.08 19.02
C SER A 19 -0.46 1.39 19.64
N ALA A 20 -1.20 2.07 20.51
CA ALA A 20 -2.43 1.54 21.10
C ALA A 20 -3.49 1.26 20.02
N LEU A 21 -3.58 2.13 19.01
CA LEU A 21 -4.52 2.03 17.91
C LEU A 21 -4.20 0.85 16.98
N LYS A 22 -2.93 0.55 16.77
CA LYS A 22 -2.48 -0.66 16.04
C LYS A 22 -2.73 -1.96 16.80
N ASN A 23 -2.89 -1.91 18.12
CA ASN A 23 -3.12 -3.07 18.99
C ASN A 23 -4.58 -3.17 19.47
N ASP A 24 -5.51 -2.43 18.85
CA ASP A 24 -6.94 -2.40 19.22
C ASP A 24 -7.22 -1.99 20.69
N LYS A 25 -6.29 -1.26 21.32
CA LYS A 25 -6.40 -0.76 22.70
C LYS A 25 -6.77 0.72 22.77
N TYR A 26 -7.11 1.34 21.65
CA TYR A 26 -7.40 2.77 21.61
C TYR A 26 -8.89 3.05 21.91
N PRO A 27 -9.21 3.87 22.94
CA PRO A 27 -10.57 3.97 23.46
C PRO A 27 -11.51 4.88 22.63
N ALA A 28 -11.01 5.54 21.58
CA ALA A 28 -11.80 6.50 20.79
C ALA A 28 -12.33 5.85 19.48
N PRO A 29 -13.63 5.48 19.41
CA PRO A 29 -14.18 4.72 18.29
C PRO A 29 -14.11 5.48 16.96
N GLU A 30 -14.27 6.81 16.97
CA GLU A 30 -14.13 7.61 15.75
C GLU A 30 -12.73 7.56 15.16
N THR A 31 -11.70 7.54 16.01
CA THR A 31 -10.31 7.49 15.54
C THR A 31 -9.98 6.12 14.98
N VAL A 32 -10.54 5.07 15.60
CA VAL A 32 -10.45 3.69 15.07
C VAL A 32 -11.12 3.61 13.69
N GLN A 33 -12.32 4.17 13.52
CA GLN A 33 -12.98 4.21 12.21
C GLN A 33 -12.16 4.96 11.15
N ARG A 34 -11.61 6.14 11.49
CA ARG A 34 -10.75 6.91 10.57
C ARG A 34 -9.52 6.11 10.14
N TYR A 35 -8.90 5.38 11.06
CA TYR A 35 -7.76 4.50 10.75
C TYR A 35 -8.14 3.32 9.86
N GLN A 36 -9.28 2.66 10.12
CA GLN A 36 -9.77 1.57 9.27
C GLN A 36 -10.08 2.06 7.85
N ALA A 37 -10.70 3.24 7.72
CA ALA A 37 -10.93 3.89 6.43
C ALA A 37 -9.62 4.18 5.68
N LEU A 38 -8.60 4.67 6.40
CA LEU A 38 -7.25 4.88 5.84
C LEU A 38 -6.64 3.58 5.33
N LEU A 39 -6.70 2.49 6.11
CA LEU A 39 -6.21 1.19 5.69
C LEU A 39 -6.95 0.66 4.46
N ALA A 40 -8.27 0.85 4.38
CA ALA A 40 -9.06 0.46 3.22
C ALA A 40 -8.66 1.24 1.95
N VAL A 41 -8.40 2.55 2.06
CA VAL A 41 -7.90 3.36 0.94
C VAL A 41 -6.52 2.89 0.49
N VAL A 42 -5.58 2.71 1.43
CA VAL A 42 -4.23 2.23 1.11
C VAL A 42 -4.27 0.82 0.50
N GLY A 43 -5.13 -0.05 1.01
CA GLY A 43 -5.33 -1.40 0.48
C GLY A 43 -5.91 -1.41 -0.94
N ARG A 44 -6.83 -0.49 -1.26
CA ARG A 44 -7.34 -0.33 -2.64
C ARG A 44 -6.24 0.10 -3.60
N VAL A 45 -5.52 1.18 -3.28
CA VAL A 45 -4.41 1.68 -4.12
C VAL A 45 -3.33 0.62 -4.28
N ALA A 46 -2.96 -0.07 -3.20
CA ALA A 46 -1.96 -1.14 -3.27
C ALA A 46 -2.39 -2.31 -4.16
N ASN A 47 -3.69 -2.59 -4.26
CA ASN A 47 -4.22 -3.64 -5.14
C ASN A 47 -4.39 -3.15 -6.59
N GLU A 48 -4.82 -1.91 -6.81
CA GLU A 48 -4.93 -1.31 -8.16
C GLU A 48 -3.58 -1.27 -8.88
N HIS A 49 -2.48 -1.04 -8.15
CA HIS A 49 -1.12 -1.09 -8.71
C HIS A 49 -0.53 -2.51 -8.78
N ARG A 50 -1.22 -3.54 -8.26
CA ARG A 50 -0.73 -4.92 -8.27
C ARG A 50 -1.18 -5.69 -9.51
N GLU A 51 -2.19 -5.21 -10.23
CA GLU A 51 -2.62 -5.75 -11.52
C GLU A 51 -1.72 -5.28 -12.68
N VAL A 52 -0.40 -5.39 -12.50
CA VAL A 52 0.49 -5.51 -13.65
C VAL A 52 0.48 -7.00 -14.02
N ASP A 53 -0.45 -7.36 -14.89
CA ASP A 53 -0.56 -8.69 -15.45
C ASP A 53 0.69 -8.99 -16.28
N LEU A 54 1.69 -9.62 -15.65
CA LEU A 54 2.97 -9.97 -16.25
C LEU A 54 2.81 -10.83 -17.52
N SER A 55 1.70 -11.57 -17.63
CA SER A 55 1.34 -12.32 -18.83
C SER A 55 1.03 -11.41 -20.03
N LYS A 56 0.43 -10.23 -19.79
CA LYS A 56 0.12 -9.24 -20.84
C LYS A 56 1.36 -8.47 -21.31
N ILE A 57 2.36 -8.32 -20.46
CA ILE A 57 3.65 -7.71 -20.83
C ILE A 57 4.38 -8.59 -21.87
N CYS A 58 4.38 -9.91 -21.67
CA CYS A 58 4.97 -10.85 -22.64
C CYS A 58 4.20 -10.90 -23.97
N ALA A 59 2.88 -10.74 -23.97
CA ALA A 59 2.06 -10.78 -25.19
C ALA A 59 2.31 -9.58 -26.14
N THR A 60 2.86 -8.48 -25.61
CA THR A 60 3.15 -7.24 -26.39
C THR A 60 4.63 -7.15 -26.78
N CYS A 61 5.48 -8.08 -26.34
CA CYS A 61 6.91 -8.07 -26.63
C CYS A 61 7.14 -8.73 -28.02
N PRO A 62 7.61 -8.01 -29.06
CA PRO A 62 7.73 -8.52 -30.43
C PRO A 62 8.90 -9.50 -30.63
N ARG A 63 9.66 -9.82 -29.57
CA ARG A 63 10.70 -10.85 -29.57
C ARG A 63 10.22 -11.99 -28.68
N GLU A 64 10.21 -13.21 -29.22
CA GLU A 64 9.83 -14.47 -28.55
C GLU A 64 10.70 -14.84 -27.32
N ASP A 65 11.49 -13.92 -26.79
CA ASP A 65 12.30 -14.08 -25.60
C ASP A 65 12.02 -12.96 -24.58
N CYS A 66 11.15 -13.25 -23.61
CA CYS A 66 10.77 -12.34 -22.53
C CYS A 66 11.93 -12.00 -21.57
N ALA A 67 13.12 -12.59 -21.71
CA ALA A 67 14.27 -12.22 -20.90
C ALA A 67 14.73 -10.77 -21.17
N GLY A 68 14.58 -10.28 -22.41
CA GLY A 68 15.03 -8.92 -22.80
C GLY A 68 14.09 -7.78 -22.41
N CYS A 69 12.78 -8.03 -22.32
CA CYS A 69 11.78 -7.03 -21.91
C CYS A 69 11.86 -6.70 -20.40
N ARG A 70 12.62 -7.47 -19.60
CA ARG A 70 12.72 -7.30 -18.13
C ARG A 70 13.46 -6.04 -17.67
N ILE A 71 14.33 -5.43 -18.49
CA ILE A 71 15.22 -4.35 -18.02
C ILE A 71 14.67 -2.97 -18.38
N ALA A 72 13.87 -2.85 -19.45
CA ALA A 72 13.41 -1.56 -19.96
C ALA A 72 12.35 -0.86 -19.10
N GLN A 73 11.60 -1.59 -18.24
CA GLN A 73 10.59 -1.00 -17.35
C GLN A 73 11.02 -0.87 -15.89
N LEU A 74 12.26 -1.26 -15.55
CA LEU A 74 12.83 -1.11 -14.20
C LEU A 74 13.70 0.15 -14.06
N ILE A 75 13.84 0.93 -15.13
CA ILE A 75 14.66 2.14 -15.21
C ILE A 75 13.84 3.29 -15.83
N GLU A 76 12.62 3.54 -15.34
CA GLU A 76 11.91 4.81 -15.51
C GLU A 76 11.13 5.15 -14.23
#